data_AF-A0A252DQX5-F1
#
_entry.id   AF-A0A252DQX5-F1
#
_cell.length_a   1.000
_cell.length_b   1.000
_cell.length_c   1.000
_cell.angle_alpha   90.00
_cell.angle_beta   90.00
_cell.angle_gamma   90.00
#
_symmetry.space_group_name_H-M   'P 1'
#
loop_
_entity.id
_entity.type
_entity.pdbx_description
1 polymer ?
#
loop_
_entity_poly.entity_id
_entity_poly.type
_entity_poly.pdbx_seq_one_letter_code
_entity_poly.pdbx_strand_id
1 'polypeptide(L)'
;MTWLKIGQKFAINNIDYYVLEDEWVIVDIDYPTVTFSNNKRWAVDTTGILPFSTDTIVGKVFSETDEVAIIALSGKSFGYEVGILLKENRASYLNSLDPIIYS
;
A
#
# COMPACT_ATOMS: atom_id res chain seq x y z
N MET A 1 -17.76 1.27 2.17
CA MET A 1 -16.54 1.33 3.00
C MET A 1 -16.83 1.55 4.49
N THR A 2 -17.10 0.51 5.28
CA THR A 2 -17.40 0.63 6.74
C THR A 2 -16.19 0.31 7.63
N TRP A 3 -15.16 -0.36 7.09
CA TRP A 3 -14.05 -0.88 7.88
C TRP A 3 -12.74 -0.07 7.75
N LEU A 4 -12.50 0.61 6.61
CA LEU A 4 -11.33 1.45 6.41
C LEU A 4 -11.46 2.77 7.18
N LYS A 5 -10.42 3.15 7.93
CA LYS A 5 -10.42 4.31 8.82
C LYS A 5 -9.12 5.10 8.72
N ILE A 6 -9.21 6.42 8.87
CA ILE A 6 -8.03 7.28 9.06
C ILE A 6 -7.24 6.80 10.28
N GLY A 7 -5.93 6.72 10.13
CA GLY A 7 -4.99 6.20 11.12
C GLY A 7 -4.78 4.68 11.09
N GLN A 8 -5.55 3.94 10.28
CA GLN A 8 -5.35 2.49 10.14
C GLN A 8 -4.02 2.19 9.47
N LYS A 9 -3.33 1.18 9.98
CA LYS A 9 -2.00 0.77 9.56
C LYS A 9 -2.03 -0.59 8.89
N PHE A 10 -1.21 -0.75 7.85
CA PHE A 10 -1.05 -2.00 7.13
C PHE A 10 0.43 -2.31 6.94
N ALA A 11 0.82 -3.52 7.32
CA ALA A 11 2.14 -4.05 6.99
C ALA A 11 2.08 -4.78 5.65
N ILE A 12 3.04 -4.52 4.76
CA ILE A 12 3.12 -5.20 3.48
C ILE A 12 3.58 -6.65 3.66
N ASN A 13 2.89 -7.58 3.00
CA ASN A 13 3.22 -9.02 3.03
C ASN A 13 4.26 -9.43 1.99
N ASN A 14 4.34 -8.71 0.87
CA ASN A 14 5.23 -8.97 -0.25
C ASN A 14 6.18 -7.78 -0.48
N ILE A 15 7.00 -7.48 0.52
CA ILE A 15 8.01 -6.42 0.45
C ILE A 15 9.10 -6.77 -0.56
N ASP A 16 9.66 -5.76 -1.23
CA ASP A 16 10.85 -5.91 -2.07
C ASP A 16 12.08 -6.30 -1.21
N TYR A 17 13.03 -7.02 -1.79
CA TYR A 17 14.23 -7.53 -1.13
C TYR A 17 15.09 -6.42 -0.49
N TYR A 18 15.04 -5.20 -1.02
CA TYR A 18 15.78 -4.04 -0.50
C TYR A 18 15.05 -3.32 0.65
N VAL A 19 13.82 -3.73 0.98
CA VAL A 19 12.98 -3.11 2.00
C VAL A 19 12.90 -4.05 3.20
N LEU A 20 13.29 -3.54 4.37
CA LEU A 20 13.22 -4.28 5.63
C LEU A 20 11.85 -4.16 6.30
N GLU A 21 11.22 -2.99 6.18
CA GLU A 21 9.88 -2.69 6.72
C GLU A 21 9.16 -1.74 5.76
N ASP A 22 7.87 -1.99 5.55
CA ASP A 22 7.00 -1.18 4.70
C ASP A 22 5.61 -1.07 5.38
N GLU A 23 5.33 0.10 5.96
CA GLU A 23 4.09 0.41 6.68
C GLU A 23 3.29 1.46 5.91
N TRP A 24 2.04 1.13 5.63
CA TRP A 24 1.07 2.02 5.02
C TRP A 24 0.08 2.51 6.07
N VAL A 25 -0.12 3.82 6.15
CA VAL A 25 -1.06 4.45 7.08
C VAL A 25 -2.06 5.27 6.30
N ILE A 26 -3.36 5.04 6.50
CA ILE A 26 -4.39 5.91 5.92
C ILE A 26 -4.33 7.26 6.61
N VAL A 27 -4.06 8.32 5.86
CA VAL A 27 -4.02 9.69 6.38
C VAL A 27 -5.26 10.48 6.02
N ASP A 28 -5.94 10.12 4.93
CA ASP A 28 -7.18 10.78 4.50
C ASP A 28 -8.05 9.85 3.65
N ILE A 29 -9.37 10.07 3.70
CA ILE A 29 -10.36 9.35 2.90
C ILE A 29 -11.37 10.36 2.36
N ASP A 30 -11.29 10.64 1.06
CA ASP A 30 -12.28 11.41 0.29
C ASP A 30 -12.87 10.51 -0.79
N TYR A 31 -13.86 9.70 -0.42
CA TYR A 31 -14.31 8.57 -1.23
C TYR A 31 -14.68 8.98 -2.68
N PRO A 32 -14.19 8.26 -3.71
CA PRO A 32 -13.50 6.97 -3.68
C PRO A 32 -11.97 7.07 -3.54
N THR A 33 -11.44 8.24 -3.21
CA THR A 33 -10.00 8.50 -3.07
C THR A 33 -9.54 8.16 -1.66
N VAL A 34 -8.38 7.52 -1.56
CA VAL A 34 -7.70 7.23 -0.28
C VAL A 34 -6.27 7.73 -0.37
N THR A 35 -5.84 8.48 0.63
CA THR A 35 -4.47 8.98 0.75
C THR A 35 -3.76 8.22 1.85
N PHE A 36 -2.56 7.73 1.52
CA PHE A 36 -1.70 6.99 2.42
C PHE A 36 -0.40 7.76 2.69
N SER A 37 0.11 7.60 3.91
CA SER A 37 1.53 7.77 4.20
C SER A 37 2.18 6.40 4.14
N ASN A 38 3.21 6.25 3.31
CA ASN A 38 3.99 5.04 3.19
C ASN A 38 5.38 5.25 3.78
N ASN A 39 5.69 4.53 4.84
CA ASN A 39 6.98 4.58 5.52
C ASN A 39 7.76 3.31 5.21
N LYS A 40 8.96 3.46 4.64
CA LYS A 40 9.86 2.34 4.35
C LYS A 40 11.15 2.43 5.15
N ARG A 41 11.64 1.29 5.64
CA ARG A 41 13.01 1.12 6.13
C ARG A 41 13.81 0.32 5.10
N TRP A 42 14.90 0.88 4.61
CA TRP A 42 15.72 0.26 3.57
C TRP A 42 16.87 -0.54 4.17
N ALA A 43 17.30 -1.59 3.46
CA ALA A 43 18.57 -2.24 3.74
C ALA A 43 19.73 -1.27 3.43
N VAL A 44 20.48 -0.87 4.46
CA VAL A 44 21.53 0.17 4.41
C VAL A 44 22.68 -0.16 3.44
N ASP A 45 22.85 -1.44 3.14
CA ASP A 45 23.91 -2.01 2.29
C ASP A 45 23.86 -1.48 0.84
N THR A 46 22.66 -1.26 0.29
CA THR A 46 22.54 -1.31 -1.17
C THR A 46 22.59 0.01 -1.93
N THR A 47 22.46 1.20 -1.32
CA THR A 47 22.16 2.40 -2.16
C THR A 47 22.57 3.79 -1.66
N GLY A 48 23.13 3.97 -0.45
CA GLY A 48 23.40 5.33 0.06
C GLY A 48 22.15 6.21 0.25
N ILE A 49 20.96 5.59 0.22
CA ILE A 49 19.68 6.21 0.53
C ILE A 49 19.58 6.32 2.06
N LEU A 50 18.90 7.36 2.54
CA LEU A 50 18.53 7.47 3.96
C LEU A 50 17.87 6.14 4.40
N PRO A 51 18.21 5.60 5.60
CA PRO A 51 17.68 4.31 6.04
C PRO A 51 16.16 4.28 6.14
N PHE A 52 15.50 5.44 6.04
CA PHE A 52 14.06 5.61 6.07
C PHE A 52 13.60 6.56 4.96
N SER A 53 12.46 6.25 4.34
CA SER A 53 11.74 7.16 3.45
C SER A 53 10.27 7.20 3.82
N THR A 54 9.65 8.36 3.59
CA THR A 54 8.21 8.56 3.75
C THR A 54 7.64 9.18 2.48
N ASP A 55 6.68 8.50 1.87
CA ASP A 55 5.98 8.96 0.68
C ASP A 55 4.51 9.23 1.00
N THR A 56 3.91 10.22 0.34
CA THR A 56 2.45 10.41 0.34
C THR A 56 1.90 9.90 -0.97
N ILE A 57 0.95 8.95 -0.89
CA ILE A 57 0.47 8.21 -2.05
C ILE A 57 -1.04 8.32 -2.08
N VAL A 58 -1.56 8.69 -3.25
CA VAL A 58 -2.99 8.77 -3.48
C VAL A 58 -3.40 7.57 -4.32
N GLY A 59 -4.49 6.93 -3.94
CA GLY A 59 -5.11 5.86 -4.71
C GLY A 59 -6.61 6.04 -4.79
N LYS A 60 -7.25 5.27 -5.67
CA LYS A 60 -8.71 5.19 -5.80
C LYS A 60 -9.18 3.78 -5.49
N VAL A 61 -10.24 3.65 -4.70
CA VAL A 61 -10.90 2.37 -4.47
C VAL A 61 -11.37 1.82 -5.82
N PHE A 62 -10.82 0.68 -6.22
CA PHE A 62 -11.16 -0.01 -7.46
C PHE A 62 -12.24 -1.07 -7.22
N SER A 63 -12.11 -1.84 -6.13
CA SER A 63 -13.07 -2.84 -5.70
C SER A 63 -13.05 -2.92 -4.17
N GLU A 64 -14.21 -3.14 -3.54
CA GLU A 64 -14.28 -3.32 -2.10
C GLU A 64 -15.36 -4.34 -1.70
N THR A 65 -15.09 -5.02 -0.58
CA THR A 65 -16.03 -5.81 0.20
C THR A 65 -15.94 -5.34 1.66
N ASP A 66 -16.70 -6.00 2.56
CA ASP A 66 -16.69 -5.68 3.99
C ASP A 66 -15.34 -5.98 4.69
N GLU A 67 -14.44 -6.73 4.05
CA GLU A 67 -13.17 -7.16 4.65
C GLU A 67 -11.94 -6.85 3.79
N VAL A 68 -12.15 -6.54 2.50
CA VAL A 68 -11.10 -6.41 1.50
C VAL A 68 -11.32 -5.16 0.67
N ALA A 69 -10.24 -4.45 0.34
CA ALA A 69 -10.29 -3.35 -0.61
C ALA A 69 -9.10 -3.43 -1.56
N ILE A 70 -9.34 -3.26 -2.85
CA ILE A 70 -8.32 -3.08 -3.86
C ILE A 70 -8.28 -1.59 -4.16
N ILE A 71 -7.13 -0.97 -3.93
CA ILE A 71 -6.89 0.43 -4.24
C ILE A 71 -5.98 0.50 -5.46
N ALA A 72 -6.45 1.14 -6.53
CA ALA A 72 -5.61 1.50 -7.66
C ALA A 72 -4.75 2.70 -7.30
N LEU A 73 -3.43 2.56 -7.38
CA LEU A 73 -2.51 3.63 -6.98
C LEU A 73 -2.34 4.63 -8.12
N SER A 74 -2.39 5.92 -7.80
CA SER A 74 -2.12 7.01 -8.73
C SER A 74 -0.73 7.60 -8.44
N GLY A 75 0.25 7.26 -9.27
CA GLY A 75 1.63 7.74 -9.11
C GLY A 75 2.63 6.88 -9.88
N LYS A 76 3.84 7.41 -10.09
CA LYS A 76 4.88 6.80 -10.95
C LYS A 76 5.95 6.00 -10.21
N SER A 77 5.81 5.75 -8.91
CA SER A 77 6.98 5.53 -8.04
C SER A 77 7.14 4.13 -7.43
N PHE A 78 6.36 3.14 -7.86
CA PHE A 78 6.50 1.76 -7.38
C PHE A 78 6.56 0.85 -8.60
N GLY A 79 7.76 0.66 -9.15
CA GLY A 79 8.06 -0.38 -10.15
C GLY A 79 6.96 -0.72 -11.16
N TYR A 80 6.33 -1.88 -10.95
CA TYR A 80 5.28 -2.50 -11.77
C TYR A 80 3.91 -2.54 -11.06
N GLU A 81 3.85 -2.00 -9.85
CA GLU A 81 2.70 -2.04 -8.98
C GLU A 81 1.61 -1.07 -9.48
N VAL A 82 0.43 -1.61 -9.77
CA VAL A 82 -0.74 -0.84 -10.21
C VAL A 82 -1.74 -0.61 -9.09
N GLY A 83 -1.62 -1.36 -7.99
CA GLY A 83 -2.55 -1.31 -6.88
C GLY A 83 -2.01 -1.91 -5.58
N ILE A 84 -2.85 -1.82 -4.55
CA ILE A 84 -2.62 -2.43 -3.24
C ILE A 84 -3.91 -3.11 -2.78
N LEU A 85 -3.78 -4.37 -2.35
CA LEU A 85 -4.84 -5.14 -1.70
C LEU A 85 -4.74 -4.89 -0.19
N LEU A 86 -5.80 -4.38 0.42
CA LEU A 86 -5.94 -4.21 1.85
C LEU A 86 -6.84 -5.33 2.39
N LYS A 87 -6.40 -6.03 3.42
CA LYS A 87 -7.18 -7.03 4.15
C LYS A 87 -6.76 -7.03 5.62
N GLU A 88 -7.72 -6.85 6.53
CA GLU A 88 -7.46 -6.76 7.98
C GLU A 88 -6.43 -5.65 8.32
N ASN A 89 -5.25 -6.03 8.80
CA ASN A 89 -4.12 -5.15 9.10
C ASN A 89 -2.92 -5.38 8.16
N ARG A 90 -3.17 -6.03 7.03
CA ARG A 90 -2.16 -6.37 6.03
C ARG A 90 -2.47 -5.70 4.70
N ALA A 91 -1.40 -5.45 3.97
CA ALA A 91 -1.49 -5.04 2.59
C ALA A 91 -0.60 -5.90 1.69
N SER A 92 -0.96 -6.01 0.42
CA SER A 92 -0.13 -6.63 -0.59
C SER A 92 -0.07 -5.76 -1.84
N TYR A 93 1.14 -5.52 -2.35
CA TYR A 93 1.33 -4.89 -3.65
C TYR A 93 0.76 -5.77 -4.77
N LEU A 94 0.13 -5.13 -5.75
CA LEU A 94 -0.50 -5.78 -6.89
C LEU A 94 0.09 -5.30 -8.21
N ASN A 95 0.46 -6.24 -9.07
CA ASN A 95 0.90 -5.97 -10.45
C ASN A 95 -0.27 -5.95 -11.45
N SER A 96 -1.48 -6.31 -11.00
CA SER A 96 -2.75 -6.23 -11.74
C SER A 96 -3.88 -5.87 -10.77
N LEU A 97 -4.84 -5.05 -11.19
CA LEU A 97 -6.02 -4.71 -10.39
C LEU A 97 -7.05 -5.85 -10.31
N ASP A 98 -6.89 -6.88 -11.15
CA ASP A 98 -7.62 -8.14 -11.08
C ASP A 98 -6.67 -9.23 -10.59
N PRO A 99 -6.42 -9.33 -9.28
CA PRO A 99 -5.56 -10.37 -8.74
C PRO A 99 -6.26 -11.72 -8.85
N ILE A 100 -5.61 -12.71 -9.46
CA ILE A 100 -6.05 -14.10 -9.40
C ILE A 100 -5.91 -14.56 -7.95
N ILE A 101 -7.01 -14.52 -7.19
CA ILE A 101 -7.05 -15.04 -5.82
C ILE A 101 -7.22 -16.56 -5.94
N TYR A 102 -6.14 -17.32 -5.75
CA TYR A 102 -6.26 -18.75 -5.51
C TYR A 102 -6.94 -18.96 -4.16
N SER A 103 -8.17 -19.47 -4.20
CA SER A 103 -8.98 -19.88 -3.04
C SER A 103 -8.35 -21.06 -2.30
#